data_AF-A0A2D7AUV9-F1
#
_entry.id   AF-A0A2D7AUV9-F1
#
_cell.length_a   1.000
_cell.length_b   1.000
_cell.length_c   1.000
_cell.angle_alpha   90.00
_cell.angle_beta   90.00
_cell.angle_gamma   90.00
#
_symmetry.space_group_name_H-M   'P 1'
#
loop_
_entity.id
_entity.type
_entity.pdbx_description
1 polymer ?
#
loop_
_entity_poly.entity_id
_entity_poly.type
_entity_poly.pdbx_seq_one_letter_code
_entity_poly.pdbx_strand_id
1 'polypeptide(L)'
;MEGRFWFANSYAEAAGRFLIACDDLRDAGHRVSNERLEIGMTGPAGEPLCIDVAVVGSLESGKVLLSSSGVHGVEGYPGSAIQLAIMSDLCERESFKDHAIIFIHTINPYGMAWWRRFNENNVDLNR
;
A
#
# COMPACT_ATOMS: atom_id res chain seq x y z
N MET A 1 19.22 10.88 7.50
CA MET A 1 18.31 10.31 8.52
C MET A 1 16.95 10.09 7.85
N GLU A 2 16.93 9.34 6.74
CA GLU A 2 15.80 9.29 5.79
C GLU A 2 14.82 8.14 6.09
N GLY A 3 15.29 7.06 6.72
CA GLY A 3 14.44 5.90 6.99
C GLY A 3 13.22 6.23 7.84
N ARG A 4 13.38 7.05 8.89
CA ARG A 4 12.30 7.42 9.83
C ARG A 4 11.13 8.16 9.17
N PHE A 5 11.32 8.76 8.00
CA PHE A 5 10.28 9.51 7.30
C PHE A 5 9.17 8.59 6.77
N TRP A 6 9.53 7.39 6.32
CA TRP A 6 8.61 6.49 5.61
C TRP A 6 7.86 5.52 6.53
N PHE A 7 8.38 5.21 7.73
CA PHE A 7 7.73 4.29 8.65
C PHE A 7 6.52 4.93 9.34
N ALA A 8 5.43 4.17 9.41
CA ALA A 8 4.25 4.49 10.20
C ALA A 8 4.25 3.71 11.53
N ASN A 9 3.59 4.26 12.55
CA ASN A 9 3.45 3.65 13.87
C ASN A 9 2.11 2.91 14.06
N SER A 10 1.22 3.01 13.08
CA SER A 10 -0.08 2.34 13.10
C SER A 10 -0.54 2.00 11.67
N TYR A 11 -1.44 1.02 11.55
CA TYR A 11 -2.09 0.70 10.29
C TYR A 11 -2.80 1.93 9.69
N ALA A 12 -3.58 2.65 10.50
CA ALA A 12 -4.31 3.85 10.06
C ALA A 12 -3.37 4.92 9.48
N GLU A 13 -2.22 5.17 10.13
CA GLU A 13 -1.21 6.10 9.63
C GLU A 13 -0.61 5.60 8.30
N ALA A 14 -0.27 4.32 8.20
CA ALA A 14 0.29 3.74 6.98
C ALA A 14 -0.67 3.83 5.80
N ALA A 15 -1.94 3.45 6.02
CA ALA A 15 -2.98 3.51 4.98
C ALA A 15 -3.29 4.95 4.57
N GLY A 16 -3.37 5.87 5.53
CA GLY A 16 -3.54 7.30 5.24
C GLY A 16 -2.42 7.87 4.38
N ARG A 17 -1.16 7.53 4.70
CA ARG A 17 0.00 7.94 3.88
C ARG A 17 -0.02 7.33 2.47
N PHE A 18 -0.46 6.09 2.32
CA PHE A 18 -0.61 5.45 1.01
C PHE A 18 -1.62 6.17 0.12
N LEU A 19 -2.76 6.59 0.69
CA LEU A 19 -3.77 7.37 -0.04
C LEU A 19 -3.26 8.75 -0.42
N ILE A 20 -2.57 9.45 0.50
CA ILE A 20 -1.92 10.73 0.20
C ILE A 20 -0.91 10.57 -0.94
N ALA A 21 -0.07 9.53 -0.92
CA ALA A 21 0.87 9.27 -2.00
C ALA A 21 0.19 8.98 -3.35
N CYS A 22 -1.03 8.43 -3.35
CA CYS A 22 -1.81 8.28 -4.58
C CYS A 22 -2.26 9.64 -5.14
N ASP A 23 -2.65 10.57 -4.26
CA ASP A 23 -3.02 11.93 -4.65
C ASP A 23 -1.81 12.73 -5.14
N ASP A 24 -0.67 12.64 -4.45
CA ASP A 24 0.59 13.27 -4.87
C ASP A 24 1.00 12.83 -6.29
N LEU A 25 0.83 11.53 -6.61
CA LEU A 25 1.10 11.02 -7.95
C LEU A 25 0.15 11.59 -9.01
N ARG A 26 -1.13 11.83 -8.67
CA ARG A 26 -2.06 12.50 -9.58
C ARG A 26 -1.64 13.93 -9.84
N ASP A 27 -1.24 14.65 -8.79
CA ASP A 27 -0.77 16.03 -8.87
C ASP A 27 0.52 16.13 -9.70
N ALA A 28 1.37 15.10 -9.64
CA ALA A 28 2.55 14.94 -10.50
C ALA A 28 2.21 14.54 -11.97
N GLY A 29 0.93 14.36 -12.31
CA GLY A 29 0.47 14.10 -13.68
C GLY A 29 0.44 12.62 -14.07
N HIS A 30 0.60 11.69 -13.12
CA HIS A 30 0.38 10.26 -13.38
C HIS A 30 -1.11 9.94 -13.44
N ARG A 31 -1.47 8.96 -14.28
CA ARG A 31 -2.82 8.38 -14.27
C ARG A 31 -2.91 7.42 -13.09
N VAL A 32 -3.71 7.75 -12.07
CA VAL A 32 -3.86 6.92 -10.86
C VAL A 32 -5.33 6.60 -10.59
N SER A 33 -5.66 5.31 -10.51
CA SER A 33 -6.91 4.82 -9.93
C SER A 33 -6.58 4.03 -8.67
N ASN A 34 -7.32 4.23 -7.58
CA ASN A 34 -7.16 3.44 -6.38
C ASN A 34 -8.52 3.03 -5.80
N GLU A 35 -8.54 1.86 -5.17
CA GLU A 35 -9.70 1.28 -4.51
C GLU A 35 -9.32 0.82 -3.11
N ARG A 36 -10.31 0.79 -2.22
CA ARG A 36 -10.15 0.37 -0.83
C ARG A 36 -11.13 -0.74 -0.54
N LEU A 37 -10.60 -1.93 -0.25
CA LEU A 37 -11.38 -3.15 -0.06
C LEU A 37 -11.47 -3.46 1.43
N GLU A 38 -12.61 -3.18 2.05
CA GLU A 38 -12.86 -3.52 3.45
C GLU A 38 -12.85 -5.05 3.66
N ILE A 39 -12.16 -5.51 4.71
CA ILE A 39 -12.11 -6.93 5.06
C ILE A 39 -13.13 -7.32 6.15
N GLY A 40 -14.02 -6.40 6.52
CA GLY A 40 -15.04 -6.62 7.56
C GLY A 40 -14.49 -6.72 9.00
N MET A 41 -13.24 -6.31 9.22
CA MET A 41 -12.58 -6.30 10.53
C MET A 41 -12.25 -4.87 10.96
N THR A 42 -12.02 -4.68 12.26
CA THR A 42 -11.59 -3.39 12.83
C THR A 42 -10.20 -3.45 13.46
N GLY A 43 -9.51 -2.31 13.41
CA GLY A 43 -8.22 -2.12 14.07
C GLY A 43 -8.36 -1.80 15.56
N PRO A 44 -7.23 -1.62 16.27
CA PRO A 44 -7.21 -1.33 17.71
C PRO A 44 -7.98 -0.07 18.12
N ALA A 45 -8.16 0.91 17.23
CA ALA A 45 -8.92 2.12 17.48
C ALA A 45 -10.36 2.07 16.92
N GLY A 46 -10.80 0.91 16.43
CA GLY A 46 -12.12 0.71 15.82
C GLY A 46 -12.21 1.16 14.35
N GLU A 47 -11.09 1.53 13.73
CA GLU A 47 -11.03 1.89 12.32
C GLU A 47 -11.30 0.67 11.42
N PRO A 48 -11.98 0.84 10.27
CA PRO A 48 -12.15 -0.26 9.32
C PRO A 48 -10.79 -0.67 8.73
N LEU A 49 -10.56 -1.97 8.64
CA LEU A 49 -9.37 -2.54 8.02
C LEU A 49 -9.64 -2.84 6.55
N CYS A 50 -8.72 -2.39 5.71
CA CYS A 50 -8.85 -2.46 4.27
C CYS A 50 -7.55 -2.89 3.59
N ILE A 51 -7.70 -3.51 2.42
CA ILE A 51 -6.64 -3.67 1.42
C ILE A 51 -6.80 -2.50 0.44
N ASP A 52 -5.84 -1.59 0.43
CA ASP A 52 -5.74 -0.51 -0.54
C ASP A 52 -5.02 -0.99 -1.79
N VAL A 53 -5.59 -0.74 -2.97
CA VAL A 53 -5.01 -1.10 -4.26
C VAL A 53 -4.90 0.17 -5.09
N ALA A 54 -3.71 0.48 -5.60
CA ALA A 54 -3.49 1.60 -6.51
C ALA A 54 -2.88 1.11 -7.82
N VAL A 55 -3.42 1.58 -8.94
CA VAL A 55 -2.88 1.38 -10.28
C VAL A 55 -2.38 2.71 -10.79
N VAL A 56 -1.08 2.80 -11.03
CA VAL A 56 -0.43 3.96 -11.64
C VAL A 56 -0.13 3.59 -13.10
N GLY A 57 -0.51 4.41 -14.06
CA GLY A 57 -0.26 4.21 -15.50
C GLY A 57 -1.39 3.53 -16.29
N SER A 58 -1.01 2.73 -17.29
CA SER A 58 -1.93 2.12 -18.27
C SER A 58 -1.83 0.59 -18.27
N LEU A 59 -2.97 -0.08 -18.08
CA LEU A 59 -3.07 -1.55 -18.14
C LEU A 59 -3.19 -2.08 -19.58
N GLU A 60 -3.45 -1.22 -20.57
CA GLU A 60 -3.76 -1.61 -21.95
C GLU A 60 -2.62 -2.37 -22.64
N SER A 61 -1.36 -2.10 -22.28
CA SER A 61 -0.20 -2.75 -22.89
C SER A 61 0.09 -4.15 -22.33
N GLY A 62 -0.54 -4.53 -21.21
CA GLY A 62 -0.24 -5.75 -20.46
C GLY A 62 1.12 -5.75 -19.73
N LYS A 63 1.93 -4.70 -19.84
CA LYS A 63 3.20 -4.58 -19.12
C LYS A 63 2.93 -4.05 -17.71
N VAL A 64 3.00 -4.94 -16.73
CA VAL A 64 2.64 -4.60 -15.34
C VAL A 64 3.75 -5.03 -14.38
N LEU A 65 4.12 -4.12 -13.48
CA LEU A 65 4.85 -4.44 -12.27
C LEU A 65 3.89 -4.44 -11.08
N LEU A 66 3.87 -5.53 -10.31
CA LEU A 66 3.06 -5.66 -9.10
C LEU A 66 3.96 -5.54 -7.87
N SER A 67 3.58 -4.66 -6.94
CA SER A 67 4.22 -4.48 -5.65
C SER A 67 3.19 -4.68 -4.54
N SER A 68 3.32 -5.76 -3.77
CA SER A 68 2.44 -6.05 -2.62
C SER A 68 3.23 -5.99 -1.31
N SER A 69 2.61 -5.50 -0.25
CA SER A 69 3.18 -5.47 1.09
C SER A 69 2.36 -6.29 2.11
N GLY A 70 3.03 -6.68 3.19
CA GLY A 70 2.45 -7.24 4.41
C GLY A 70 1.58 -8.49 4.25
N VAL A 71 2.03 -9.47 3.46
CA VAL A 71 1.46 -10.83 3.51
C VAL A 71 1.61 -11.41 4.92
N HIS A 72 2.77 -11.25 5.54
CA HIS A 72 2.90 -11.28 6.99
C HIS A 72 2.57 -9.89 7.53
N GLY A 73 1.54 -9.77 8.35
CA GLY A 73 0.95 -8.46 8.66
C GLY A 73 1.93 -7.46 9.28
N VAL A 74 2.71 -7.87 10.29
CA VAL A 74 3.70 -7.00 10.96
C VAL A 74 4.81 -6.52 10.02
N GLU A 75 5.12 -7.26 8.97
CA GLU A 75 6.08 -6.87 7.93
C GLU A 75 5.46 -5.90 6.91
N GLY A 76 4.17 -5.57 7.07
CA GLY A 76 3.48 -4.53 6.31
C GLY A 76 4.06 -3.13 6.54
N TYR A 77 4.59 -2.81 7.73
CA TYR A 77 5.20 -1.51 8.00
C TYR A 77 6.44 -1.22 7.14
N PRO A 78 7.47 -2.10 7.11
CA PRO A 78 8.60 -1.90 6.20
C PRO A 78 8.20 -1.99 4.73
N GLY A 79 7.26 -2.88 4.36
CA GLY A 79 6.76 -2.96 2.99
C GLY A 79 6.06 -1.67 2.53
N SER A 80 5.21 -1.10 3.39
CA SER A 80 4.53 0.18 3.20
C SER A 80 5.54 1.31 3.05
N ALA A 81 6.55 1.38 3.93
CA ALA A 81 7.60 2.39 3.85
C ALA A 81 8.35 2.35 2.50
N ILE A 82 8.66 1.15 1.98
CA ILE A 82 9.28 0.97 0.66
C ILE A 82 8.33 1.44 -0.45
N GLN A 83 7.05 1.09 -0.40
CA GLN A 83 6.06 1.52 -1.38
C GLN A 83 5.95 3.06 -1.41
N LEU A 84 5.88 3.71 -0.24
CA LEU A 84 5.82 5.17 -0.14
C LEU A 84 7.08 5.84 -0.72
N ALA A 85 8.27 5.29 -0.44
CA ALA A 85 9.50 5.83 -1.03
C ALA A 85 9.50 5.73 -2.56
N ILE A 86 9.06 4.61 -3.12
CA ILE A 86 8.93 4.42 -4.57
C ILE A 86 7.90 5.41 -5.15
N MET A 87 6.74 5.56 -4.52
CA MET A 87 5.70 6.49 -4.98
C MET A 87 6.21 7.94 -4.96
N SER A 88 6.96 8.33 -3.92
CA SER A 88 7.60 9.64 -3.87
C SER A 88 8.63 9.83 -5.00
N ASP A 89 9.46 8.83 -5.27
CA ASP A 89 10.43 8.90 -6.37
C ASP A 89 9.74 9.02 -7.73
N LEU A 90 8.56 8.40 -7.88
CA LEU A 90 7.75 8.48 -9.11
C LEU A 90 7.14 9.88 -9.32
N CYS A 91 6.85 10.64 -8.26
CA CYS A 91 6.40 12.03 -8.39
C CYS A 91 7.43 12.92 -9.11
N GLU A 92 8.72 12.57 -9.04
CA GLU A 92 9.81 13.28 -9.72
C GLU A 92 10.10 12.75 -11.13
N ARG A 93 9.28 11.83 -11.65
CA ARG A 93 9.43 11.23 -12.99
C ARG A 93 8.29 11.66 -13.90
N GLU A 94 8.58 11.69 -15.20
CA GLU A 94 7.54 11.86 -16.22
C GLU A 94 6.50 10.73 -16.15
N SER A 95 5.25 11.06 -16.46
CA SER A 95 4.18 10.07 -16.47
C SER A 95 4.38 9.02 -17.57
N PHE A 96 4.25 7.76 -17.18
CA PHE A 96 4.43 6.64 -18.10
C PHE A 96 3.13 6.30 -18.82
N LYS A 97 3.25 5.94 -20.11
CA LYS A 97 2.11 5.74 -21.03
C LYS A 97 1.89 4.29 -21.45
N ASP A 98 2.93 3.46 -21.38
CA ASP A 98 2.95 2.12 -22.00
C ASP A 98 3.06 0.97 -20.99
N HIS A 99 2.96 1.24 -19.70
CA HIS A 99 2.98 0.23 -18.64
C HIS A 99 2.20 0.71 -17.41
N ALA A 100 2.02 -0.19 -16.45
CA ALA A 100 1.44 0.12 -15.15
C ALA A 100 2.27 -0.43 -13.99
N ILE A 101 2.15 0.24 -12.86
CA ILE A 101 2.56 -0.29 -11.56
C ILE A 101 1.31 -0.45 -10.71
N ILE A 102 1.10 -1.65 -10.18
CA ILE A 102 0.03 -1.93 -9.22
C ILE A 102 0.65 -2.04 -7.84
N PHE A 103 0.22 -1.19 -6.92
CA PHE A 103 0.57 -1.27 -5.50
C PHE A 103 -0.59 -1.88 -4.72
N ILE A 104 -0.29 -2.86 -3.87
CA ILE A 104 -1.24 -3.42 -2.89
C ILE A 104 -0.69 -3.15 -1.49
N HIS A 105 -1.43 -2.37 -0.71
CA HIS A 105 -1.11 -1.94 0.64
C HIS A 105 -2.33 -2.19 1.55
N THR A 106 -2.35 -3.15 2.46
CA THR A 106 -1.44 -4.26 2.68
C THR A 106 -2.27 -5.55 2.61
N ILE A 107 -1.68 -6.68 2.24
CA ILE A 107 -2.42 -7.94 2.03
C ILE A 107 -3.09 -8.44 3.33
N ASN A 108 -2.43 -8.28 4.48
CA ASN A 108 -2.94 -8.66 5.79
C ASN A 108 -3.09 -7.42 6.69
N PRO A 109 -4.14 -6.61 6.49
CA PRO A 109 -4.33 -5.39 7.28
C PRO A 109 -4.65 -5.71 8.74
N TYR A 110 -5.29 -6.84 9.04
CA TYR A 110 -5.47 -7.32 10.41
C TYR A 110 -4.13 -7.58 11.10
N GLY A 111 -3.27 -8.41 10.51
CA GLY A 111 -1.98 -8.71 11.10
C GLY A 111 -1.13 -7.44 11.27
N MET A 112 -1.18 -6.50 10.33
CA MET A 112 -0.47 -5.22 10.45
C MET A 112 -1.01 -4.38 11.62
N ALA A 113 -2.32 -4.19 11.72
CA ALA A 113 -2.95 -3.40 12.76
C ALA A 113 -2.72 -3.96 14.17
N TRP A 114 -2.68 -5.29 14.30
CA TRP A 114 -2.50 -5.99 15.57
C TRP A 114 -1.06 -6.45 15.85
N TRP A 115 -0.07 -6.01 15.04
CA TRP A 115 1.35 -6.39 15.18
C TRP A 115 1.61 -7.91 15.14
N ARG A 116 0.91 -8.61 14.25
CA ARG A 116 0.96 -10.06 14.07
C ARG A 116 1.45 -10.45 12.69
N ARG A 117 2.10 -11.61 12.62
CA ARG A 117 2.43 -12.29 11.35
C ARG A 117 1.16 -12.77 10.63
N PHE A 118 0.25 -13.39 11.36
CA PHE A 118 -0.92 -14.11 10.86
C PHE A 118 -2.15 -13.20 10.70
N ASN A 119 -3.18 -13.67 10.00
CA ASN A 119 -4.47 -12.96 9.88
C ASN A 119 -5.37 -13.16 11.13
N GLU A 120 -6.61 -12.67 11.06
CA GLU A 120 -7.64 -12.75 12.11
C GLU A 120 -7.98 -14.19 12.54
N ASN A 121 -7.82 -15.13 11.62
CA ASN A 121 -8.05 -16.55 11.84
C ASN A 121 -6.78 -17.32 12.22
N ASN A 122 -5.68 -16.60 12.54
CA ASN A 122 -4.39 -17.17 12.87
C ASN A 122 -3.76 -18.02 11.74
N VAL A 123 -4.09 -17.71 10.49
CA VAL A 123 -3.54 -18.34 9.28
C VAL A 123 -2.33 -17.56 8.77
N ASP A 124 -1.27 -18.28 8.37
CA ASP A 124 -0.15 -17.71 7.61
C ASP A 124 -0.54 -17.65 6.13
N LEU A 125 -0.69 -16.46 5.58
CA LEU A 125 -1.15 -16.28 4.20
C LEU A 125 -0.11 -16.71 3.15
N ASN A 126 1.12 -17.04 3.56
CA ASN A 126 2.21 -17.46 2.67
C ASN A 126 2.63 -18.92 2.92
N ARG A 127 1.67 -19.80 3.17
CA ARG A 127 1.84 -21.24 3.41
C ARG A 127 0.76 -22.02 2.69
#